data_AF-A0A3A3GKY3-F1
#
_entry.id   AF-A0A3A3GKY3-F1
#
_cell.length_a   1.000
_cell.length_b   1.000
_cell.length_c   1.000
_cell.angle_alpha   90.00
_cell.angle_beta   90.00
_cell.angle_gamma   90.00
#
_symmetry.space_group_name_H-M   'P 1'
#
loop_
_entity.id
_entity.type
_entity.pdbx_description
1 polymer ?
#
loop_
_entity_poly.entity_id
_entity_poly.type
_entity_poly.pdbx_seq_one_letter_code
_entity_poly.pdbx_strand_id
1 'polypeptide(L)' 'MIKVDQVIKIKSLGVEGRVEYIEQAYLYQDYMYPVQLRLNEPYYEAGCELPNAYMYRTGLKDLEIEGPL' A
#
# COMPACT_ATOMS: atom_id res chain seq x y z
N MET A 1 7.35 11.51 -5.80
CA MET A 1 5.86 11.63 -5.76
C MET A 1 5.14 10.35 -6.22
N ILE A 2 4.18 9.82 -5.44
CA ILE A 2 3.34 8.64 -5.78
C ILE A 2 2.05 9.06 -6.50
N LYS A 3 1.57 8.26 -7.46
CA LYS A 3 0.30 8.49 -8.17
C LYS A 3 -0.65 7.31 -8.07
N VAL A 4 -1.95 7.58 -8.16
CA VAL A 4 -2.96 6.54 -8.41
C VAL A 4 -2.64 5.83 -9.73
N ASP A 5 -2.96 4.54 -9.81
CA ASP A 5 -2.62 3.59 -10.88
C ASP A 5 -1.14 3.24 -11.02
N GLN A 6 -0.25 3.83 -10.23
CA GLN A 6 1.16 3.45 -10.19
C GLN A 6 1.32 2.05 -9.58
N VAL A 7 2.16 1.21 -10.18
CA VAL A 7 2.60 -0.06 -9.59
C VAL A 7 3.80 0.21 -8.68
N ILE A 8 3.73 -0.25 -7.43
CA ILE A 8 4.75 -0.04 -6.41
C ILE A 8 4.95 -1.33 -5.62
N LYS A 9 6.20 -1.58 -5.22
CA LYS A 9 6.58 -2.68 -4.34
C LYS A 9 6.53 -2.26 -2.86
N ILE A 10 6.00 -3.14 -2.03
CA ILE A 10 5.89 -2.96 -0.58
C ILE A 10 7.11 -3.64 0.07
N LYS A 11 7.98 -2.84 0.72
CA LYS A 11 9.28 -3.29 1.28
C LYS A 11 9.13 -4.43 2.27
N SER A 12 8.16 -4.33 3.17
CA SER A 12 7.95 -5.28 4.28
C SER A 12 7.42 -6.64 3.82
N LEU A 13 6.71 -6.67 2.70
CA LEU A 13 6.03 -7.86 2.19
C LEU A 13 6.74 -8.48 0.98
N GLY A 14 7.56 -7.72 0.26
CA GLY A 14 8.20 -8.17 -0.98
C GLY A 14 7.24 -8.35 -2.16
N VAL A 15 5.99 -7.90 -2.03
CA VAL A 15 4.94 -8.00 -3.06
C VAL A 15 4.70 -6.65 -3.74
N GLU A 16 4.12 -6.71 -4.93
CA GLU A 16 3.73 -5.54 -5.71
C GLU A 16 2.22 -5.31 -5.69
N GLY A 17 1.83 -4.04 -5.77
CA GLY A 17 0.45 -3.65 -5.92
C GLY A 17 0.29 -2.36 -6.71
N ARG A 18 -0.92 -2.16 -7.25
CA ARG A 18 -1.33 -0.92 -7.92
C ARG A 18 -1.97 0.01 -6.90
N VAL A 19 -1.52 1.26 -6.85
CA VAL A 19 -2.10 2.29 -5.97
C VAL A 19 -3.53 2.60 -6.43
N GLU A 20 -4.53 2.30 -5.61
CA GLU A 20 -5.92 2.65 -5.90
C GLU A 20 -6.31 4.00 -5.30
N TYR A 21 -5.74 4.32 -4.13
CA TYR A 21 -6.14 5.51 -3.38
C TYR A 21 -4.99 6.05 -2.54
N ILE A 22 -4.88 7.38 -2.48
CA ILE A 22 -3.95 8.11 -1.63
C ILE A 22 -4.76 9.11 -0.81
N GLU A 23 -4.74 8.94 0.50
CA GLU A 23 -5.40 9.84 1.47
C GLU A 23 -4.63 11.16 1.59
N GLN A 24 -5.33 12.29 1.61
CA GLN A 24 -4.73 13.61 1.79
C GLN A 24 -4.64 13.96 3.29
N ALA A 25 -3.43 14.24 3.76
CA ALA A 25 -3.00 14.23 5.16
C ALA A 25 -3.64 15.27 6.13
N TYR A 26 -4.65 16.05 5.72
CA TYR A 26 -5.20 17.13 6.55
C TYR A 26 -6.16 16.70 7.66
N LEU A 27 -6.37 15.39 7.90
CA LEU A 27 -7.41 14.94 8.82
C LEU A 27 -7.00 13.95 9.93
N TYR A 28 -5.83 13.29 9.95
CA TYR A 28 -5.62 12.20 10.93
C TYR A 28 -4.18 12.06 11.48
N GLN A 29 -4.09 11.57 12.72
CA GLN A 29 -2.89 11.45 13.58
C GLN A 29 -1.99 10.24 13.23
N ASP A 30 -0.80 10.18 13.85
CA ASP A 30 0.40 9.32 13.73
C ASP A 30 0.30 7.82 13.29
N TYR A 31 -0.90 7.24 13.12
CA TYR A 31 -1.13 5.85 12.66
C TYR A 31 -1.51 5.75 11.17
N MET A 32 -1.10 6.73 10.35
CA MET A 32 -1.57 6.84 8.97
C MET A 32 -0.90 5.83 8.03
N TYR A 33 -1.72 4.96 7.47
CA TYR A 33 -1.46 4.20 6.25
C TYR A 33 -2.19 4.89 5.08
N PRO A 34 -1.67 5.99 4.51
CA PRO A 34 -2.41 6.82 3.57
C PRO A 34 -2.54 6.19 2.19
N VAL A 35 -1.75 5.16 1.88
CA VAL A 35 -1.77 4.52 0.56
C VAL A 35 -2.52 3.21 0.64
N GLN A 36 -3.56 3.07 -0.18
CA GLN A 36 -4.23 1.80 -0.42
C GLN A 36 -3.77 1.25 -1.77
N LEU A 37 -3.27 0.02 -1.75
CA LEU A 37 -2.86 -0.73 -2.92
C LEU A 37 -3.77 -1.94 -3.12
N ARG A 38 -4.04 -2.24 -4.39
CA ARG A 38 -4.52 -3.55 -4.81
C ARG A 38 -3.33 -4.40 -5.23
N LEU A 39 -3.09 -5.46 -4.47
CA LEU A 39 -1.98 -6.39 -4.66
C LEU A 39 -2.21 -7.27 -5.90
N ASN A 40 -1.10 -7.65 -6.55
CA ASN A 40 -1.13 -8.61 -7.65
C ASN A 40 -1.39 -10.05 -7.16
N GLU A 41 -0.96 -10.35 -5.93
CA GLU A 41 -1.14 -11.64 -5.26
C GLU A 41 -1.82 -11.42 -3.91
N PRO A 42 -2.68 -12.34 -3.44
CA PRO A 42 -3.33 -12.19 -2.16
C PRO A 42 -2.33 -12.27 -1.00
N TYR A 43 -2.44 -11.34 -0.05
CA TYR A 43 -1.72 -11.37 1.21
C TYR A 43 -2.63 -11.90 2.32
N TYR A 44 -2.24 -13.02 2.92
CA TYR A 44 -2.94 -13.65 4.04
C TYR A 44 -2.16 -13.41 5.32
N GLU A 45 -2.62 -12.47 6.14
CA GLU A 45 -2.07 -12.32 7.49
C GLU A 45 -2.57 -13.49 8.36
N ALA A 46 -1.64 -14.18 9.02
CA ALA A 46 -1.92 -15.25 9.99
C ALA A 46 -2.73 -16.47 9.47
N GLY A 47 -2.67 -16.78 8.16
CA GLY A 47 -3.24 -18.03 7.62
C GLY A 47 -4.77 -18.06 7.50
N CYS A 48 -5.44 -16.91 7.61
CA CYS A 48 -6.86 -16.79 7.38
C CYS A 48 -7.15 -16.22 5.99
N GLU A 49 -8.05 -16.84 5.23
CA GLU A 49 -8.58 -16.27 3.99
C GLU A 49 -9.45 -15.05 4.31
N LEU A 50 -8.86 -13.86 4.19
CA LEU A 50 -9.59 -12.61 4.36
C LEU A 50 -10.28 -12.24 3.03
N PRO A 51 -11.54 -11.77 3.07
CA PRO A 51 -12.26 -11.34 1.86
C PRO A 51 -11.55 -10.20 1.11
N ASN A 52 -10.63 -9.49 1.78
CA ASN A 52 -9.86 -8.39 1.24
C ASN A 52 -8.36 -8.71 1.13
N ALA A 53 -7.98 -9.98 0.94
CA ALA A 53 -6.57 -10.39 0.83
C ALA A 53 -5.78 -9.65 -0.27
N TYR A 54 -6.47 -9.07 -1.26
CA TYR A 54 -5.86 -8.27 -2.32
C TYR A 54 -5.73 -6.78 -1.97
N MET A 55 -6.31 -6.32 -0.86
CA MET A 55 -6.29 -4.90 -0.48
C MET A 55 -5.32 -4.70 0.67
N TYR A 56 -4.32 -3.86 0.44
CA TYR A 56 -3.30 -3.57 1.44
C TYR A 56 -3.17 -2.07 1.67
N ARG A 57 -3.20 -1.67 2.94
CA ARG A 57 -3.05 -0.28 3.34
C ARG A 57 -1.71 -0.09 4.01
N THR A 58 -0.93 0.89 3.55
CA THR A 58 0.44 1.06 4.02
C THR A 58 0.91 2.51 4.07
N GLY A 59 2.03 2.71 4.78
CA GLY A 59 2.71 3.97 4.97
C GLY A 59 3.60 4.30 3.78
N LEU A 60 3.83 5.59 3.52
CA LEU A 60 4.78 5.99 2.47
C LEU A 60 6.20 5.44 2.70
N LYS A 61 6.60 5.29 3.98
CA LYS A 61 7.92 4.76 4.37
C LYS A 61 8.14 3.30 3.94
N ASP A 62 7.04 2.54 3.86
CA ASP A 62 7.05 1.10 3.60
C ASP A 62 7.04 0.79 2.09
N LEU A 63 7.02 1.83 1.24
CA LEU A 63 6.99 1.72 -0.21
C LEU A 63 8.37 1.92 -0.84
N GLU A 64 8.68 1.13 -1.87
CA GLU A 64 9.86 1.27 -2.72
C GLU A 64 9.52 2.19 -3.90
N ILE A 65 9.98 3.44 -3.83
CA ILE A 65 9.67 4.48 -4.82
C ILE A 65 10.94 4.75 -5.62
N GLU A 66 10.99 4.32 -6.88
CA GLU A 66 12.10 4.65 -7.78
C GLU A 66 11.93 6.07 -8.34
N GLY A 67 12.88 6.96 -8.04
CA GLY A 67 12.93 8.35 -8.52
C GLY A 67 13.18 9.38 -7.42
N PRO A 68 13.59 10.61 -7.76
CA PRO A 68 13.76 11.68 -6.78
C PRO A 68 12.42 11.98 -6.08
N LEU A 69 12.44 12.06 -4.74
CA LEU A 69 11.27 12.31 -3.90
C LEU A 69 10.60 13.64 -4.23
#